data_AF-A0A931E512-F1
#
_entry.id   AF-A0A931E512-F1
#
_cell.length_a   1.000
_cell.length_b   1.000
_cell.length_c   1.000
_cell.angle_alpha   90.00
_cell.angle_beta   90.00
_cell.angle_gamma   90.00
#
_symmetry.space_group_name_H-M   'P 1'
#
loop_
_entity.id
_entity.type
_entity.pdbx_description
1 polymer ?
#
loop_
_entity_poly.entity_id
_entity_poly.type
_entity_poly.pdbx_seq_one_letter_code
_entity_poly.pdbx_strand_id
1 'polypeptide(L)'
;MTIAHILVAILVIAATIYTVAATILQLRAPDALTRANLLGTLVVNAIPLLILAKLIYSWSTVGFIIGDLLRAVIAILGVWIVGSVGSFVMGRSIYGVTVTDPQRTDSGESV
;
A
#
# COMPACT_ATOMS: atom_id res chain seq x y z
N MET A 1 3.69 11.95 -30.51
CA MET A 1 3.08 11.35 -29.30
C MET A 1 2.26 10.15 -29.71
N THR A 2 2.71 8.92 -29.42
CA THR A 2 1.91 7.73 -29.72
C THR A 2 0.87 7.50 -28.62
N ILE A 3 -0.22 6.79 -28.92
CA ILE A 3 -1.30 6.48 -27.95
C ILE A 3 -0.74 5.80 -26.68
N ALA A 4 0.28 4.94 -26.83
CA ALA A 4 0.94 4.28 -25.71
C ALA A 4 1.59 5.28 -24.74
N HIS A 5 2.25 6.34 -25.23
CA HIS A 5 2.85 7.36 -24.37
C HIS A 5 1.80 8.15 -23.59
N ILE A 6 0.63 8.38 -24.18
CA ILE A 6 -0.49 9.05 -23.50
C ILE A 6 -1.01 8.17 -22.36
N LEU A 7 -1.20 6.87 -22.60
CA LEU A 7 -1.62 5.92 -21.55
C LEU A 7 -0.60 5.85 -20.41
N VAL A 8 0.69 5.79 -20.73
CA VAL A 8 1.77 5.81 -19.74
C VAL A 8 1.70 7.09 -18.89
N ALA A 9 1.56 8.26 -19.53
CA ALA A 9 1.44 9.52 -18.82
C ALA A 9 0.24 9.55 -17.87
N ILE A 10 -0.93 9.07 -18.31
CA ILE A 10 -2.14 8.98 -17.47
C ILE A 10 -1.90 8.09 -16.25
N LEU A 11 -1.30 6.90 -16.45
CA LEU A 11 -1.02 5.98 -15.35
C LEU A 11 -0.03 6.57 -14.33
N VAL A 12 1.02 7.24 -14.82
CA VAL A 12 2.02 7.89 -13.96
C VAL A 12 1.40 9.06 -13.18
N ILE A 13 0.56 9.88 -13.82
CA ILE A 13 -0.16 10.97 -13.16
C ILE A 13 -1.09 10.42 -12.09
N ALA A 14 -1.88 9.38 -12.40
CA ALA A 14 -2.76 8.74 -11.42
C ALA A 14 -1.97 8.18 -10.23
N ALA A 15 -0.86 7.46 -10.46
CA ALA A 15 0.01 6.98 -9.40
C ALA A 15 0.61 8.10 -8.53
N THR A 16 0.96 9.22 -9.15
CA THR A 16 1.44 10.42 -8.46
C THR A 16 0.36 10.99 -7.55
N ILE A 17 -0.88 11.11 -8.05
CA ILE A 17 -2.02 11.57 -7.26
C ILE A 17 -2.24 10.67 -6.05
N TYR A 18 -2.26 9.34 -6.22
CA TYR A 18 -2.37 8.41 -5.09
C TYR A 18 -1.25 8.60 -4.07
N THR A 19 -0.01 8.81 -4.54
CA THR A 19 1.16 8.98 -3.67
C THR A 19 1.10 10.28 -2.86
N VAL A 20 0.76 11.39 -3.53
CA VAL A 20 0.62 12.70 -2.88
C VAL A 20 -0.56 12.70 -1.93
N ALA A 21 -1.71 12.16 -2.34
CA ALA A 21 -2.89 12.05 -1.49
C ALA A 21 -2.61 11.21 -0.24
N ALA A 22 -1.98 10.03 -0.39
CA ALA A 22 -1.61 9.19 0.74
C ALA A 22 -0.66 9.91 1.70
N THR A 23 0.34 10.62 1.18
CA THR A 23 1.27 11.43 1.99
C THR A 23 0.55 12.52 2.77
N ILE A 24 -0.28 13.32 2.10
CA ILE A 24 -1.04 14.40 2.76
C ILE A 24 -1.98 13.83 3.83
N LEU A 25 -2.69 12.73 3.52
CA LEU A 25 -3.61 12.11 4.46
C LEU A 25 -2.87 11.50 5.65
N GLN A 26 -1.68 10.91 5.47
CA GLN A 26 -0.89 10.41 6.60
C GLN A 26 -0.43 11.53 7.54
N LEU A 27 -0.02 12.67 6.98
CA LEU A 27 0.38 13.84 7.79
C LEU A 27 -0.79 14.42 8.57
N ARG A 28 -2.01 14.30 8.04
CA ARG A 28 -3.25 14.80 8.67
C ARG A 28 -3.96 13.78 9.57
N ALA A 29 -3.59 12.50 9.48
CA ALA A 29 -4.31 11.44 10.19
C ALA A 29 -4.10 11.53 11.71
N PRO A 30 -5.18 11.48 12.52
CA PRO A 30 -5.13 11.72 13.96
C PRO A 30 -4.60 10.52 14.76
N ASP A 31 -4.73 9.30 14.24
CA ASP A 31 -4.41 8.08 14.95
C ASP A 31 -3.55 7.10 14.10
N ALA A 32 -2.90 6.17 14.79
CA ALA A 32 -1.98 5.21 14.18
C ALA A 32 -2.70 4.20 13.27
N LEU A 33 -3.95 3.82 13.57
CA LEU A 33 -4.72 2.85 12.79
C LEU A 33 -5.14 3.45 11.44
N THR A 34 -5.61 4.69 11.44
CA THR A 34 -5.93 5.44 10.22
C THR A 34 -4.67 5.62 9.37
N ARG A 35 -3.51 5.96 9.96
CA ARG A 35 -2.23 6.05 9.24
C ARG A 35 -1.82 4.72 8.61
N ALA A 36 -1.97 3.62 9.34
CA ALA A 36 -1.69 2.29 8.83
C ALA A 36 -2.60 1.93 7.65
N ASN A 37 -3.89 2.24 7.74
CA ASN A 37 -4.84 1.98 6.66
C ASN A 37 -4.52 2.79 5.39
N LEU A 38 -4.07 4.04 5.55
CA LEU A 38 -3.69 4.91 4.43
C LEU A 38 -2.45 4.41 3.65
N LEU A 39 -1.57 3.62 4.27
CA LEU A 39 -0.44 2.98 3.57
C LEU A 39 -0.93 1.98 2.51
N GLY A 40 -2.09 1.35 2.71
CA GLY A 40 -2.68 0.41 1.76
C GLY A 40 -2.92 1.03 0.37
N THR A 41 -3.24 2.32 0.31
CA THR A 41 -3.44 3.04 -0.95
C THR A 41 -2.19 3.03 -1.83
N LEU A 42 -1.00 3.14 -1.23
CA LEU A 42 0.28 3.11 -1.96
C LEU A 42 0.57 1.71 -2.50
N VAL A 43 0.39 0.69 -1.66
CA VAL A 43 0.66 -0.71 -1.95
C VAL A 43 -0.26 -1.25 -3.05
N VAL A 44 -1.55 -0.94 -2.97
CA VAL A 44 -2.58 -1.51 -3.86
C VAL A 44 -2.74 -0.70 -5.14
N ASN A 45 -2.59 0.63 -5.10
CA ASN A 45 -2.84 1.47 -6.28
C ASN A 45 -1.55 2.04 -6.87
N ALA A 46 -0.82 2.88 -6.12
CA ALA A 46 0.29 3.65 -6.70
C ALA A 46 1.37 2.76 -7.33
N ILE A 47 1.83 1.73 -6.61
CA ILE A 47 2.90 0.85 -7.08
C ILE A 47 2.47 0.01 -8.30
N PRO A 48 1.31 -0.68 -8.29
CA PRO A 48 0.85 -1.42 -9.47
C PRO A 48 0.63 -0.55 -10.72
N LEU A 49 0.10 0.68 -10.55
CA LEU A 49 -0.04 1.61 -11.68
C LEU A 49 1.31 1.95 -12.32
N LEU A 50 2.35 2.19 -11.52
CA LEU A 50 3.71 2.46 -12.04
C LEU A 50 4.32 1.24 -12.74
N ILE A 51 4.10 0.04 -12.22
CA ILE A 51 4.56 -1.21 -12.85
C ILE A 51 3.89 -1.39 -14.22
N LEU A 52 2.57 -1.17 -14.31
CA LEU A 52 1.84 -1.21 -15.57
C LEU A 52 2.31 -0.14 -16.56
N ALA A 53 2.57 1.09 -16.08
CA ALA A 53 3.11 2.16 -16.90
C ALA A 53 4.48 1.78 -17.50
N LYS A 54 5.38 1.21 -16.69
CA LYS A 54 6.68 0.69 -17.17
C LYS A 54 6.49 -0.39 -18.23
N LEU A 55 5.56 -1.32 -18.02
CA LEU A 55 5.33 -2.45 -18.93
C LEU A 55 4.86 -1.96 -20.31
N ILE A 56 3.88 -1.05 -20.34
CA ILE A 56 3.35 -0.45 -21.57
C ILE A 56 4.43 0.34 -22.29
N TYR A 57 5.24 1.11 -21.56
CA TYR A 57 6.34 1.87 -22.13
C TYR A 57 7.40 0.95 -22.75
N SER A 58 7.80 -0.12 -22.05
CA SER A 58 8.76 -1.11 -22.54
C SER A 58 8.29 -1.77 -23.84
N TRP A 59 7.02 -2.20 -23.89
CA TRP A 59 6.46 -2.81 -25.10
C TRP A 59 6.30 -1.83 -26.26
N SER A 60 6.08 -0.55 -25.97
CA SER A 60 6.02 0.49 -27.00
C SER A 60 7.38 0.83 -27.61
N THR A 61 8.49 0.49 -26.96
CA THR A 61 9.85 0.90 -27.36
C THR A 61 10.66 -0.26 -27.92
N VAL A 62 10.63 -1.42 -27.25
CA VAL A 62 11.44 -2.60 -27.58
C VAL A 62 10.60 -3.72 -28.19
N GLY A 63 9.27 -3.64 -28.08
CA GLY A 63 8.34 -4.69 -28.50
C GLY A 63 7.95 -5.65 -27.37
N PHE A 64 7.11 -6.64 -27.67
CA PHE A 64 6.56 -7.54 -26.67
C PHE A 64 7.60 -8.54 -26.15
N ILE A 65 7.87 -8.49 -24.84
CA ILE A 65 8.79 -9.40 -24.16
C ILE A 65 8.04 -10.09 -23.01
N ILE A 66 7.93 -11.42 -23.08
CA ILE A 66 7.23 -12.24 -22.06
C ILE A 66 7.89 -12.13 -20.68
N GLY A 67 9.22 -11.99 -20.62
CA GLY A 67 9.95 -11.83 -19.36
C GLY A 67 9.57 -10.56 -18.61
N ASP A 68 9.27 -9.48 -19.33
CA ASP A 68 8.80 -8.23 -18.74
C ASP A 68 7.39 -8.37 -18.15
N LEU A 69 6.51 -9.14 -18.81
CA LEU A 69 5.19 -9.47 -18.29
C LEU A 69 5.30 -10.24 -16.97
N LEU A 70 6.10 -11.30 -16.96
CA LEU A 70 6.24 -12.16 -15.79
C LEU A 70 6.84 -11.39 -14.60
N ARG A 71 7.86 -10.56 -14.85
CA ARG A 71 8.45 -9.68 -13.82
C ARG A 71 7.42 -8.69 -13.28
N ALA A 72 6.58 -8.11 -14.13
CA ALA A 72 5.52 -7.20 -13.69
C ALA A 72 4.51 -7.92 -12.76
N VAL A 73 4.05 -9.11 -13.15
CA VAL A 73 3.14 -9.92 -12.32
C VAL A 73 3.78 -10.29 -10.98
N ILE A 74 5.01 -10.80 -11.00
CA ILE A 74 5.74 -11.16 -9.77
C ILE A 74 5.95 -9.94 -8.88
N ALA A 75 6.28 -8.77 -9.45
CA ALA A 75 6.47 -7.55 -8.69
C ALA A 75 5.17 -7.08 -8.02
N ILE A 76 4.04 -7.12 -8.72
CA ILE A 76 2.72 -6.77 -8.15
C ILE A 76 2.35 -7.73 -7.02
N LEU A 77 2.47 -9.04 -7.26
CA LEU A 77 2.19 -10.05 -6.24
C LEU A 77 3.12 -9.91 -5.04
N GLY A 78 4.41 -9.68 -5.26
CA GLY A 78 5.40 -9.48 -4.19
C GLY A 78 5.04 -8.29 -3.31
N VAL A 79 4.68 -7.15 -3.91
CA VAL A 79 4.25 -5.94 -3.17
C VAL A 79 2.97 -6.21 -2.38
N TRP A 80 1.99 -6.90 -2.95
CA TRP A 80 0.75 -7.23 -2.23
C TRP A 80 0.97 -8.19 -1.09
N ILE A 81 1.74 -9.26 -1.28
CA ILE A 81 2.05 -10.23 -0.22
C ILE A 81 2.78 -9.54 0.94
N VAL A 82 3.84 -8.79 0.64
CA VAL A 82 4.61 -8.07 1.67
C VAL A 82 3.75 -7.00 2.36
N GLY A 83 2.94 -6.27 1.60
CA GLY A 83 2.01 -5.28 2.13
C GLY A 83 0.95 -5.87 3.06
N SER A 84 0.39 -7.03 2.71
CA SER A 84 -0.57 -7.76 3.56
C SER A 84 0.06 -8.21 4.88
N VAL A 85 1.27 -8.80 4.83
CA VAL A 85 1.98 -9.23 6.05
C VAL A 85 2.38 -8.03 6.90
N GLY A 86 2.89 -6.97 6.29
CA GLY A 86 3.26 -5.73 6.98
C GLY A 86 2.07 -5.09 7.70
N SER A 87 0.92 -5.00 7.02
CA SER A 87 -0.32 -4.46 7.60
C SER A 87 -0.82 -5.32 8.76
N PHE A 88 -0.74 -6.66 8.64
CA PHE A 88 -1.12 -7.58 9.72
C PHE A 88 -0.25 -7.39 10.97
N VAL A 89 1.08 -7.34 10.81
CA VAL A 89 2.01 -7.13 11.92
C VAL A 89 1.81 -5.75 12.55
N MET A 90 1.63 -4.71 11.73
CA MET A 90 1.39 -3.34 12.20
C MET A 90 0.06 -3.21 12.96
N GLY A 91 -1.01 -3.87 12.50
CA GLY A 91 -2.27 -3.91 13.23
C GLY A 91 -2.09 -4.54 14.62
N ARG A 92 -1.41 -5.68 14.70
CA ARG A 92 -1.15 -6.36 15.98
C ARG A 92 -0.29 -5.54 16.93
N SER A 93 0.71 -4.79 16.42
CA SER A 93 1.53 -3.93 17.27
C SER A 93 0.77 -2.70 17.78
N ILE A 94 -0.16 -2.15 17.00
CA ILE A 94 -1.03 -1.04 17.42
C ILE A 94 -2.00 -1.49 18.52
N TYR A 95 -2.63 -2.67 18.39
CA TYR A 95 -3.57 -3.18 19.40
C TYR A 95 -2.87 -3.82 20.62
N GLY A 96 -1.65 -4.32 20.47
CA GLY A 96 -0.90 -4.96 21.56
C GLY A 96 -0.47 -3.99 22.68
N VAL A 97 -0.44 -2.68 22.41
CA VAL A 97 -0.03 -1.65 23.38
C VAL A 97 -1.19 -0.90 24.04
N THR A 98 -2.45 -1.13 23.62
CA THR A 98 -3.64 -0.46 24.14
C THR A 98 -4.47 -1.28 25.13
N VAL A 99 -4.11 -2.55 25.37
CA VAL A 99 -4.76 -3.38 26.40
C VAL A 99 -4.03 -3.19 27.74
N THR A 100 -4.43 -2.17 28.51
CA THR A 100 -4.25 -2.22 29.96
C THR A 100 -5.35 -3.11 30.53
N ASP A 101 -4.97 -4.31 30.99
CA ASP A 101 -5.88 -5.19 31.72
C ASP A 101 -6.47 -4.40 32.92
N PRO A 102 -7.81 -4.27 33.06
CA PRO A 102 -8.38 -3.67 34.26
C PRO A 102 -7.93 -4.51 35.44
N GLN A 103 -7.15 -3.91 36.32
CA GLN A 103 -6.70 -4.51 37.56
C GLN A 103 -7.94 -5.07 38.26
N ARG A 104 -8.02 -6.40 38.37
CA ARG A 104 -9.07 -7.10 39.10
C ARG A 104 -9.01 -6.55 40.53
N THR A 105 -9.90 -5.61 40.87
CA THR A 105 -10.12 -5.23 42.25
C THR A 105 -10.78 -6.42 42.89
N ASP A 106 -9.94 -7.25 43.52
CA ASP A 106 -10.35 -8.24 44.49
C ASP A 106 -10.90 -7.47 45.72
N SER A 107 -12.10 -6.90 45.59
CA SER A 107 -12.88 -6.48 46.74
C SER A 107 -13.36 -7.75 47.43
N GLY A 108 -12.46 -8.32 48.23
CA GLY A 108 -12.83 -9.24 49.29
C GLY A 108 -13.75 -8.50 50.24
N GLU A 109 -15.05 -8.67 50.05
CA GLU A 109 -15.99 -8.60 51.15
C GLU A 109 -15.55 -9.64 52.18
N SER A 110 -15.01 -9.14 53.30
CA SER A 110 -14.97 -9.90 54.53
C SER A 110 -15.29 -8.99 55.70
N VAL A 111 -16.49 -9.24 56.24
CA VAL A 111 -17.00 -8.95 57.59
C VAL A 111 -17.55 -7.55 57.83
#